data_AF-A0A521YFZ4-F1
#
_entry.id   AF-A0A521YFZ4-F1
#
_cell.length_a   1.000
_cell.length_b   1.000
_cell.length_c   1.000
_cell.angle_alpha   90.00
_cell.angle_beta   90.00
_cell.angle_gamma   90.00
#
_symmetry.space_group_name_H-M   'P 1'
#
loop_
_entity.id
_entity.type
_entity.pdbx_description
1 polymer ?
#
loop_
_entity_poly.entity_id
_entity_poly.type
_entity_poly.pdbx_seq_one_letter_code
_entity_poly.pdbx_strand_id
1 'polypeptide(L)'
;MNLLRALLVVSALTLPAAALAACPALLDQRMDSLMQGEASLCQYSGKVLLVVNTASRCGFTPQYEGLEKLYRRYKDSGLVVLGFPSNDFGAQEPGSAKEIAQFCQVNYGVSFPMFAKTRVAAGGANPFYERLAGASGSRPQWNFHKYLIDRRGEKVLAFESRVAPQDGKLVAEIERLLEQK
;
A
#
# COMPACT_ATOMS: atom_id res chain seq x y z
N MET A 1 -23.55 13.83 -69.90
CA MET A 1 -22.23 14.04 -69.26
C MET A 1 -22.44 14.08 -67.75
N ASN A 2 -22.16 12.97 -67.07
CA ASN A 2 -22.44 12.77 -65.65
C ASN A 2 -21.44 13.54 -64.77
N LEU A 3 -21.95 14.41 -63.90
CA LEU A 3 -21.20 14.94 -62.76
C LEU A 3 -21.46 14.05 -61.53
N LEU A 4 -20.55 13.13 -61.23
CA LEU A 4 -20.49 12.47 -59.92
C LEU A 4 -19.66 13.35 -58.96
N ARG A 5 -20.33 13.91 -57.94
CA ARG A 5 -19.68 14.50 -56.77
C ARG A 5 -19.28 13.39 -55.81
N ALA A 6 -17.98 13.19 -55.60
CA ALA A 6 -17.48 12.28 -54.57
C ALA A 6 -17.60 12.97 -53.19
N LEU A 7 -18.45 12.43 -52.32
CA LEU A 7 -18.48 12.80 -50.90
C LEU A 7 -17.36 12.06 -50.16
N LEU A 8 -16.37 12.80 -49.68
CA LEU A 8 -15.37 12.30 -48.73
C LEU A 8 -16.01 12.27 -47.33
N VAL A 9 -16.33 11.06 -46.84
CA VAL A 9 -16.73 10.85 -45.45
C VAL A 9 -15.47 10.71 -44.60
N VAL A 10 -15.10 11.77 -43.90
CA VAL A 10 -14.02 11.73 -42.90
C VAL A 10 -14.60 11.13 -41.62
N SER A 11 -14.37 9.82 -41.41
CA SER A 11 -14.78 9.14 -40.19
C SER A 11 -13.79 9.48 -39.07
N ALA A 12 -14.19 10.38 -38.17
CA ALA A 12 -13.40 10.74 -37.00
C ALA A 12 -13.32 9.53 -36.04
N LEU A 13 -12.15 8.90 -35.93
CA LEU A 13 -11.88 7.93 -34.87
C LEU A 13 -11.82 8.66 -33.53
N THR A 14 -12.87 8.54 -32.73
CA THR A 14 -12.84 8.90 -31.31
C THR A 14 -12.06 7.82 -30.56
N LEU A 15 -10.80 8.11 -30.23
CA LEU A 15 -10.05 7.28 -29.28
C LEU A 15 -10.72 7.39 -27.90
N PRO A 16 -10.98 6.28 -27.19
CA PRO A 16 -11.43 6.36 -25.82
C PRO A 16 -10.29 6.96 -24.99
N ALA A 17 -10.53 8.10 -24.35
CA ALA A 17 -9.67 8.54 -23.28
C ALA A 17 -9.72 7.48 -22.20
N ALA A 18 -8.62 6.73 -22.03
CA ALA A 18 -8.45 5.88 -20.86
C ALA A 18 -8.63 6.79 -19.65
N ALA A 19 -9.70 6.60 -18.89
CA ALA A 19 -9.90 7.31 -17.64
C ALA A 19 -8.69 6.98 -16.77
N LEU A 20 -7.79 7.95 -16.57
CA LEU A 20 -6.85 7.89 -15.47
C LEU A 20 -7.73 7.69 -14.23
N ALA A 21 -7.65 6.50 -13.61
CA ALA A 21 -8.39 6.22 -12.40
C ALA A 21 -8.11 7.36 -11.43
N ALA A 22 -9.14 8.13 -11.08
CA ALA A 22 -9.00 9.25 -10.16
C ALA A 22 -8.38 8.72 -8.86
N CYS A 23 -7.45 9.48 -8.27
CA CYS A 23 -6.81 9.08 -7.03
C CYS A 23 -7.88 8.91 -5.94
N PRO A 24 -7.99 7.74 -5.30
CA PRO A 24 -8.93 7.55 -4.20
C PRO A 24 -8.66 8.55 -3.08
N ALA A 25 -9.69 9.14 -2.47
CA ALA A 25 -9.54 10.12 -1.40
C ALA A 25 -8.71 9.59 -0.21
N LEU A 26 -8.77 8.27 0.06
CA LEU A 26 -7.93 7.62 1.06
C LEU A 26 -6.43 7.74 0.74
N LEU A 27 -6.06 7.67 -0.55
CA LEU A 27 -4.69 7.70 -1.07
C LEU A 27 -4.26 9.09 -1.55
N ASP A 28 -5.14 10.10 -1.55
CA ASP A 28 -4.82 11.44 -2.01
C ASP A 28 -3.99 12.21 -0.97
N GLN A 29 -2.73 11.84 -0.89
CA GLN A 29 -1.74 12.40 0.01
C GLN A 29 -0.32 12.10 -0.46
N ARG A 30 0.60 12.91 0.04
CA ARG A 30 2.03 12.79 -0.19
C ARG A 30 2.73 12.42 1.11
N MET A 31 3.71 11.55 1.03
CA MET A 31 4.46 11.05 2.18
C MET A 31 5.92 10.85 1.77
N ASP A 32 6.84 11.12 2.69
CA ASP A 32 8.24 10.83 2.43
C ASP A 32 8.46 9.32 2.36
N SER A 33 9.08 8.86 1.27
CA SER A 33 9.68 7.54 1.21
C SER A 33 10.86 7.47 2.18
N LEU A 34 11.25 6.25 2.57
CA LEU A 34 12.34 6.07 3.52
C LEU A 34 13.68 6.63 3.01
N MET A 35 13.93 6.59 1.70
CA MET A 35 15.24 6.91 1.10
C MET A 35 15.20 7.81 -0.14
N GLN A 36 14.06 7.95 -0.83
CA GLN A 36 13.97 8.57 -2.16
C GLN A 36 13.25 9.93 -2.16
N GLY A 37 12.94 10.49 -0.98
CA GLY A 37 12.19 11.74 -0.84
C GLY A 37 10.67 11.54 -0.95
N GLU A 38 9.94 12.62 -1.22
CA GLU A 38 8.48 12.64 -1.19
C GLU A 38 7.84 11.80 -2.31
N ALA A 39 6.85 10.99 -1.96
CA ALA A 39 6.09 10.12 -2.86
C ALA A 39 4.58 10.33 -2.69
N SER A 40 3.85 10.38 -3.80
CA SER A 40 2.38 10.37 -3.76
C SER A 40 1.87 8.95 -3.55
N LEU A 41 0.88 8.75 -2.66
CA LEU A 41 0.21 7.45 -2.54
C LEU A 41 -0.73 7.18 -3.72
N CYS A 42 -1.11 8.20 -4.50
CA CYS A 42 -1.93 8.04 -5.71
C CYS A 42 -1.28 7.13 -6.76
N GLN A 43 0.05 6.98 -6.74
CA GLN A 43 0.76 6.05 -7.63
C GLN A 43 0.33 4.58 -7.45
N TYR A 44 -0.30 4.26 -6.32
CA TYR A 44 -0.78 2.91 -6.00
C TYR A 44 -2.28 2.73 -6.29
N SER A 45 -2.95 3.70 -6.92
CA SER A 45 -4.36 3.58 -7.32
C SER A 45 -4.57 2.36 -8.22
N GLY A 46 -5.67 1.62 -8.02
CA GLY A 46 -5.96 0.39 -8.77
C GLY A 46 -5.22 -0.87 -8.29
N LYS A 47 -4.37 -0.76 -7.26
CA LYS A 47 -3.66 -1.87 -6.63
C LYS A 47 -4.36 -2.30 -5.34
N VAL A 48 -4.21 -3.57 -4.98
CA VAL A 48 -4.54 -4.02 -3.62
C VAL A 48 -3.37 -3.66 -2.72
N LEU A 49 -3.62 -2.96 -1.60
CA LEU A 49 -2.55 -2.47 -0.73
C LEU A 49 -2.57 -3.19 0.61
N LEU A 50 -1.40 -3.68 1.03
CA LEU A 50 -1.18 -4.15 2.40
C LEU A 50 -0.28 -3.14 3.12
N VAL A 51 -0.91 -2.25 3.89
CA VAL A 51 -0.23 -1.21 4.68
C VAL A 51 0.13 -1.78 6.04
N VAL A 52 1.39 -1.67 6.45
CA VAL A 52 1.88 -2.29 7.70
C VAL A 52 2.71 -1.29 8.49
N ASN A 53 2.39 -1.06 9.77
CA ASN A 53 3.31 -0.35 10.66
C ASN A 53 4.40 -1.32 11.12
N THR A 54 5.67 -0.95 10.97
CA THR A 54 6.79 -1.89 11.15
C THR A 54 7.76 -1.42 12.22
N ALA A 55 8.52 -2.38 12.75
CA ALA A 55 9.61 -2.14 13.68
C ALA A 55 10.70 -3.23 13.54
N SER A 56 11.94 -2.86 13.84
CA SER A 56 13.17 -3.61 13.64
C SER A 56 13.59 -4.37 14.90
N ARG A 57 13.07 -3.98 16.07
CA ARG A 57 13.46 -4.55 17.37
C ARG A 57 12.25 -5.08 18.18
N CYS A 58 11.27 -5.69 17.51
CA CYS A 58 10.10 -6.27 18.18
C CYS A 58 9.98 -7.78 17.94
N GLY A 59 9.21 -8.46 18.79
CA GLY A 59 8.97 -9.91 18.65
C GLY A 59 8.27 -10.32 17.35
N PHE A 60 7.64 -9.37 16.64
CA PHE A 60 7.02 -9.60 15.34
C PHE A 60 7.91 -9.21 14.15
N THR A 61 9.13 -8.71 14.37
CA THR A 61 10.08 -8.35 13.31
C THR A 61 10.31 -9.49 12.29
N PRO A 62 10.36 -10.78 12.66
CA PRO A 62 10.44 -11.88 11.68
C PRO A 62 9.31 -11.91 10.64
N GLN A 63 8.18 -11.22 10.86
CA GLN A 63 7.11 -11.11 9.86
C GLN A 63 7.54 -10.37 8.58
N TYR A 64 8.65 -9.61 8.57
CA TYR A 64 9.19 -9.05 7.34
C TYR A 64 9.43 -10.12 6.26
N GLU A 65 9.93 -11.31 6.62
CA GLU A 65 10.10 -12.42 5.67
C GLU A 65 8.77 -12.82 5.03
N GLY A 66 7.73 -12.88 5.85
CA GLY A 66 6.41 -13.25 5.41
C GLY A 66 5.78 -12.20 4.50
N LEU A 67 5.98 -10.92 4.81
CA LEU A 67 5.54 -9.80 3.99
C LEU A 67 6.26 -9.76 2.64
N GLU A 68 7.58 -9.99 2.64
CA GLU A 68 8.37 -10.06 1.40
C GLU A 68 7.93 -11.24 0.53
N LYS A 69 7.67 -12.41 1.12
CA LYS A 69 7.13 -13.57 0.39
C LYS A 69 5.77 -13.26 -0.25
N LEU A 70 4.85 -12.63 0.48
CA LEU A 70 3.58 -12.19 -0.08
C LEU A 70 3.77 -11.21 -1.24
N TYR A 71 4.61 -10.19 -1.04
CA TYR A 71 4.85 -9.17 -2.04
C TYR A 71 5.42 -9.78 -3.32
N ARG A 72 6.46 -10.60 -3.23
CA ARG A 72 7.03 -11.29 -4.39
C ARG A 72 6.02 -12.17 -5.11
N ARG A 73 5.16 -12.86 -4.37
CA ARG A 73 4.16 -13.77 -4.95
C ARG A 73 3.07 -13.04 -5.74
N TYR A 74 2.58 -11.90 -5.23
CA TYR A 74 1.38 -11.26 -5.78
C TYR A 74 1.62 -9.88 -6.41
N LYS A 75 2.85 -9.35 -6.42
CA LYS A 75 3.15 -8.03 -6.99
C LYS A 75 2.71 -7.90 -8.45
N ASP A 76 2.92 -8.94 -9.26
CA ASP A 76 2.58 -8.94 -10.68
C ASP A 76 1.06 -9.09 -10.89
N SER A 77 0.33 -9.63 -9.90
CA SER A 77 -1.13 -9.66 -9.85
C SER A 77 -1.73 -8.33 -9.33
N GLY A 78 -0.90 -7.43 -8.80
CA GLY A 78 -1.29 -6.10 -8.36
C GLY A 78 -1.35 -5.88 -6.85
N LEU A 79 -0.74 -6.75 -6.04
CA LEU A 79 -0.52 -6.48 -4.61
C LEU A 79 0.65 -5.51 -4.44
N VAL A 80 0.52 -4.52 -3.55
CA VAL A 80 1.65 -3.72 -3.06
C VAL A 80 1.66 -3.72 -1.54
N VAL A 81 2.78 -4.14 -0.94
CA VAL A 81 3.00 -3.97 0.50
C VAL A 81 3.62 -2.59 0.73
N LEU A 82 3.12 -1.85 1.71
CA LEU A 82 3.63 -0.52 2.07
C LEU A 82 4.06 -0.53 3.53
N GLY A 83 5.36 -0.41 3.80
CA GLY A 83 5.91 -0.44 5.15
C GLY A 83 6.08 0.95 5.75
N PHE A 84 5.56 1.15 6.96
CA PHE A 84 5.64 2.40 7.71
C PHE A 84 6.37 2.15 9.04
N PRO A 85 7.69 2.38 9.13
CA PRO A 85 8.42 2.29 10.39
C PRO A 85 7.81 3.22 11.44
N SER A 86 7.67 2.74 12.68
CA SER A 86 7.14 3.57 13.76
C SER A 86 7.79 3.25 15.09
N ASN A 87 8.14 4.29 15.85
CA ASN A 87 8.73 4.16 17.18
C ASN A 87 7.69 4.23 18.31
N ASP A 88 6.39 4.21 17.98
CA ASP A 88 5.31 4.48 18.92
C ASP A 88 5.11 3.36 19.94
N PHE A 89 5.46 2.13 19.57
CA PHE A 89 5.22 0.93 20.38
C PHE A 89 6.54 0.40 20.93
N GLY A 90 6.76 0.61 22.23
CA GLY A 90 7.93 0.11 22.96
C GLY A 90 9.27 0.71 22.55
N ALA A 91 9.27 1.83 21.81
CA ALA A 91 10.48 2.44 21.25
C ALA A 91 11.35 1.46 20.43
N GLN A 92 10.69 0.58 19.66
CA GLN A 92 11.33 -0.53 18.95
C GLN A 92 11.81 -0.18 17.52
N GLU A 93 11.74 1.10 17.15
CA GLU A 93 12.26 1.66 15.89
C GLU A 93 13.10 2.94 16.11
N PRO A 94 14.18 2.87 16.92
CA PRO A 94 14.94 4.05 17.30
C PRO A 94 15.81 4.60 16.16
N GLY A 95 16.16 3.76 15.18
CA GLY A 95 17.12 4.08 14.12
C GLY A 95 16.71 5.24 13.21
N SER A 96 17.72 5.79 12.53
CA SER A 96 17.58 6.72 11.40
C SER A 96 17.03 6.01 10.16
N ALA A 97 16.57 6.78 9.18
CA ALA A 97 16.04 6.24 7.93
C ALA A 97 17.02 5.28 7.22
N LYS A 98 18.32 5.64 7.20
CA LYS A 98 19.39 4.81 6.62
C LYS A 98 19.58 3.49 7.38
N GLU A 99 19.60 3.54 8.70
CA GLU A 99 19.75 2.34 9.54
C GLU A 99 18.56 1.40 9.38
N ILE A 100 17.34 1.94 9.30
CA ILE A 100 16.12 1.16 9.07
C ILE A 100 16.15 0.51 7.69
N ALA A 101 16.45 1.27 6.63
CA ALA A 101 16.53 0.74 5.28
C ALA A 101 17.57 -0.39 5.16
N GLN A 102 18.76 -0.17 5.74
CA GLN A 102 19.81 -1.16 5.78
C GLN A 102 19.37 -2.40 6.57
N PHE A 103 18.72 -2.23 7.72
CA PHE A 103 18.21 -3.35 8.51
C PHE A 103 17.21 -4.20 7.71
N CYS A 104 16.19 -3.59 7.12
CA CYS A 104 15.16 -4.28 6.35
C CYS A 104 15.75 -5.02 5.14
N GLN A 105 16.69 -4.39 4.42
CA GLN A 105 17.27 -5.00 3.23
C GLN A 105 18.26 -6.12 3.56
N VAL A 106 19.18 -5.90 4.50
CA VAL A 106 20.24 -6.88 4.81
C VAL A 106 19.67 -8.13 5.49
N ASN A 107 18.73 -7.96 6.43
CA ASN A 107 18.24 -9.08 7.23
C ASN A 107 17.05 -9.82 6.59
N TYR A 108 16.26 -9.13 5.77
CA TYR A 108 14.99 -9.67 5.27
C TYR A 108 14.81 -9.56 3.77
N GLY A 109 15.73 -8.91 3.05
CA GLY A 109 15.64 -8.73 1.60
C GLY A 109 14.39 -7.96 1.17
N VAL A 110 13.88 -7.07 2.03
CA VAL A 110 12.68 -6.26 1.78
C VAL A 110 12.85 -5.50 0.47
N SER A 111 11.93 -5.72 -0.46
CA SER A 111 11.88 -5.07 -1.77
C SER A 111 10.63 -4.23 -2.00
N PHE A 112 9.65 -4.30 -1.08
CA PHE A 112 8.47 -3.47 -1.13
C PHE A 112 8.74 -2.02 -0.66
N PRO A 113 7.93 -1.05 -1.10
CA PRO A 113 8.08 0.35 -0.70
C PRO A 113 8.05 0.56 0.82
N MET A 114 9.05 1.29 1.32
CA MET A 114 9.16 1.73 2.70
C MET A 114 9.05 3.25 2.78
N PHE A 115 8.33 3.75 3.77
CA PHE A 115 8.14 5.17 4.02
C PHE A 115 8.98 5.66 5.19
N ALA A 116 9.13 6.97 5.31
CA ALA A 116 9.78 7.60 6.43
C ALA A 116 9.11 7.22 7.75
N LYS A 117 9.91 7.17 8.81
CA LYS A 117 9.43 6.84 10.15
C LYS A 117 8.32 7.81 10.56
N THR A 118 7.19 7.28 11.01
CA THR A 118 5.99 8.09 11.28
C THR A 118 5.26 7.64 12.56
N ARG A 119 4.41 8.53 13.07
CA ARG A 119 3.44 8.23 14.11
C ARG A 119 2.25 7.49 13.51
N VAL A 120 1.79 6.44 14.20
CA VAL A 120 0.69 5.57 13.81
C VAL A 120 -0.23 5.20 14.99
N ALA A 121 0.24 5.41 16.23
CA ALA A 121 -0.55 5.15 17.43
C ALA A 121 -1.59 6.26 17.65
N ALA A 122 -2.68 5.90 18.33
CA ALA A 122 -3.75 6.84 18.66
C ALA A 122 -3.25 8.04 19.48
N GLY A 123 -3.93 9.17 19.32
CA GLY A 123 -3.59 10.43 20.00
C GLY A 123 -2.47 11.20 19.31
N GLY A 124 -2.13 10.84 18.08
CA GLY A 124 -1.16 11.56 17.27
C GLY A 124 -0.72 10.79 16.02
N ALA A 125 -1.57 9.90 15.48
CA ALA A 125 -1.23 9.21 14.25
C ALA A 125 -1.23 10.21 13.09
N ASN A 126 -0.46 9.92 12.05
CA ASN A 126 -0.50 10.76 10.86
C ASN A 126 -1.90 10.70 10.18
N PRO A 127 -2.23 11.67 9.31
CA PRO A 127 -3.54 11.71 8.66
C PRO A 127 -3.91 10.45 7.87
N PHE A 128 -2.93 9.71 7.32
CA PHE A 128 -3.20 8.45 6.63
C PHE A 128 -3.73 7.39 7.59
N TYR A 129 -3.02 7.16 8.69
CA TYR A 129 -3.37 6.16 9.69
C TYR A 129 -4.66 6.50 10.42
N GLU A 130 -4.96 7.78 10.66
CA GLU A 130 -6.27 8.20 11.19
C GLU A 130 -7.40 7.84 10.22
N ARG A 131 -7.22 8.04 8.91
CA ARG A 131 -8.21 7.61 7.91
C ARG A 131 -8.36 6.09 7.83
N LEU A 132 -7.26 5.34 7.87
CA LEU A 132 -7.31 3.87 7.90
C LEU A 132 -8.04 3.36 9.15
N ALA A 133 -7.81 3.98 10.29
CA ALA A 133 -8.49 3.64 11.53
C ALA A 133 -9.98 3.97 11.48
N GLY A 134 -10.35 5.14 10.94
CA GLY A 134 -11.76 5.52 10.72
C GLY A 134 -12.50 4.58 9.77
N ALA A 135 -11.87 4.21 8.64
CA ALA A 135 -12.48 3.36 7.62
C ALA A 135 -12.67 1.90 8.07
N SER A 136 -11.74 1.38 8.88
CA SER A 136 -11.77 -0.02 9.32
C SER A 136 -12.38 -0.24 10.70
N GLY A 137 -12.55 0.82 11.50
CA GLY A 137 -12.94 0.74 12.91
C GLY A 137 -11.85 0.16 13.83
N SER A 138 -10.63 -0.06 13.33
CA SER A 138 -9.53 -0.67 14.06
C SER A 138 -8.23 0.13 13.93
N ARG A 139 -7.43 0.17 14.98
CA ARG A 139 -6.20 0.98 15.07
C ARG A 139 -5.00 0.11 15.46
N PRO A 140 -3.76 0.53 15.14
CA PRO A 140 -2.59 -0.19 15.60
C PRO A 140 -2.53 -0.16 17.13
N GLN A 141 -2.53 -1.36 17.74
CA GLN A 141 -2.30 -1.56 19.18
C GLN A 141 -0.84 -1.95 19.46
N TRP A 142 -0.13 -2.37 18.42
CA TRP A 142 1.28 -2.75 18.48
C TRP A 142 1.92 -2.69 17.08
N ASN A 143 3.21 -3.02 17.00
CA ASN A 143 3.94 -3.19 15.74
C ASN A 143 3.32 -4.31 14.88
N PHE A 144 3.44 -4.21 13.56
CA PHE A 144 2.95 -5.18 12.56
C PHE A 144 1.42 -5.33 12.47
N HIS A 145 0.66 -4.30 12.86
CA HIS A 145 -0.74 -4.19 12.47
C HIS A 145 -0.84 -3.95 10.96
N LYS A 146 -1.86 -4.51 10.32
CA LYS A 146 -1.99 -4.50 8.86
C LYS A 146 -3.34 -3.97 8.44
N TYR A 147 -3.35 -3.06 7.48
CA TYR A 147 -4.54 -2.68 6.74
C TYR A 147 -4.49 -3.24 5.33
N LEU A 148 -5.58 -3.86 4.91
CA LEU A 148 -5.75 -4.38 3.56
C LEU A 148 -6.79 -3.52 2.83
N ILE A 149 -6.37 -2.86 1.77
CA ILE A 149 -7.14 -1.88 0.99
C ILE A 149 -7.43 -2.48 -0.38
N ASP A 150 -8.68 -2.38 -0.84
CA ASP A 150 -9.06 -2.81 -2.18
C ASP A 150 -8.50 -1.89 -3.28
N ARG A 151 -8.69 -2.30 -4.54
CA ARG A 151 -8.21 -1.55 -5.72
C ARG A 151 -8.79 -0.14 -5.85
N ARG A 152 -9.96 0.10 -5.26
CA ARG A 152 -10.71 1.36 -5.35
C ARG A 152 -10.41 2.31 -4.20
N GLY A 153 -9.73 1.82 -3.15
CA GLY A 153 -9.50 2.58 -1.92
C GLY A 153 -10.77 2.75 -1.08
N GLU A 154 -11.79 1.92 -1.28
CA GLU A 154 -13.11 2.04 -0.66
C GLU A 154 -13.27 1.11 0.54
N LYS A 155 -12.86 -0.16 0.39
CA LYS A 155 -12.85 -1.13 1.49
C LYS A 155 -11.48 -1.16 2.17
N VAL A 156 -11.50 -1.02 3.50
CA VAL A 156 -10.31 -1.20 4.36
C VAL A 156 -10.61 -2.25 5.41
N LEU A 157 -9.83 -3.32 5.43
CA LEU A 157 -9.85 -4.35 6.47
C LEU A 157 -8.62 -4.22 7.35
N ALA A 158 -8.74 -4.61 8.61
CA ALA A 158 -7.65 -4.54 9.58
C ALA A 158 -7.32 -5.93 10.15
N PHE A 159 -6.03 -6.18 10.35
CA PHE A 159 -5.52 -7.40 10.95
C PHE A 159 -4.53 -7.06 12.05
N GLU A 160 -4.73 -7.67 13.22
CA GLU A 160 -3.89 -7.47 14.40
C GLU A 160 -2.46 -8.00 14.18
N SER A 161 -1.52 -7.53 15.01
CA SER A 161 -0.11 -7.90 14.96
C SER A 161 0.16 -9.41 14.95
N ARG A 162 -0.66 -10.18 15.67
CA ARG A 162 -0.55 -11.65 15.77
C ARG A 162 -0.95 -12.39 14.50
N VAL A 163 -1.69 -11.76 13.59
CA VAL A 163 -2.03 -12.35 12.29
C VAL A 163 -0.77 -12.35 11.44
N ALA A 164 -0.18 -13.52 11.25
CA ALA A 164 1.02 -13.69 10.43
C ALA A 164 0.71 -13.35 8.95
N PRO A 165 1.70 -12.91 8.15
CA PRO A 165 1.48 -12.65 6.73
C PRO A 165 0.96 -13.88 5.96
N GLN A 166 1.28 -15.09 6.42
CA GLN A 166 0.83 -16.36 5.83
C GLN A 166 -0.51 -16.85 6.38
N ASP A 167 -1.14 -16.12 7.31
CA ASP A 167 -2.41 -16.51 7.89
C ASP A 167 -3.46 -16.68 6.77
N GLY A 168 -4.17 -17.81 6.78
CA GLY A 168 -5.09 -18.18 5.73
C GLY A 168 -6.21 -17.15 5.53
N LYS A 169 -6.65 -16.45 6.57
CA LYS A 169 -7.68 -15.41 6.45
C LYS A 169 -7.16 -14.18 5.72
N LEU A 170 -5.93 -13.76 6.02
CA LEU A 170 -5.30 -12.63 5.33
C LEU A 170 -5.04 -12.98 3.87
N VAL A 171 -4.46 -14.15 3.59
CA VAL A 171 -4.16 -14.61 2.23
C VAL A 171 -5.42 -14.73 1.39
N ALA A 172 -6.48 -15.35 1.92
CA ALA A 172 -7.75 -15.51 1.22
C ALA A 172 -8.37 -14.15 0.84
N GLU A 173 -8.30 -13.16 1.72
CA GLU A 173 -8.83 -11.82 1.42
C GLU A 173 -7.96 -11.07 0.41
N ILE A 174 -6.63 -11.23 0.45
CA ILE A 174 -5.73 -10.69 -0.58
C ILE A 174 -6.12 -11.27 -1.94
N GLU A 175 -6.23 -12.60 -2.06
CA GLU A 175 -6.58 -13.27 -3.31
C GLU A 175 -7.95 -12.83 -3.81
N ARG A 176 -8.95 -12.77 -2.93
CA ARG A 176 -10.29 -12.29 -3.23
C ARG A 176 -10.29 -10.85 -3.79
N LEU A 177 -9.48 -9.95 -3.21
CA LEU A 177 -9.37 -8.57 -3.68
C LEU A 177 -8.58 -8.46 -5.00
N LEU A 178 -7.63 -9.35 -5.25
CA LEU A 178 -6.85 -9.35 -6.50
C LEU A 178 -7.70 -9.80 -7.70
N GLU A 179 -8.67 -10.69 -7.48
CA GLU A 179 -9.63 -11.16 -8.50
C GLU A 179 -10.66 -10.11 -8.91
N GLN A 180 -10.93 -9.13 -8.04
CA GLN A 180 -11.79 -8.00 -8.37
C GLN A 180 -11.10 -7.10 -9.38
N LYS A 181 -11.77 -6.86 -10.52
CA LYS A 181 -11.32 -5.95 -11.58
C LYS A 181 -11.89 -4.56 -11.38
#